data_AF-A0A9X2M6V9-F1
#
_entry.id   AF-A0A9X2M6V9-F1
#
_cell.length_a   1.000
_cell.length_b   1.000
_cell.length_c   1.000
_cell.angle_alpha   90.00
_cell.angle_beta   90.00
_cell.angle_gamma   90.00
#
_symmetry.space_group_name_H-M   'P 1'
#
loop_
_entity.id
_entity.type
_entity.pdbx_description
1 polymer ?
#
loop_
_entity_poly.entity_id
_entity_poly.type
_entity_poly.pdbx_seq_one_letter_code
_entity_poly.pdbx_strand_id
1 'polypeptide(L)'
;MSRIKIQEVLETVCKVDITQRLKNKIKQDTLSIQKRGNLSSLDNSLAGWDNWIIYVYSPNGIVKLDELVKNVRKTLIQNDIEVTHELGQEFYDETLCCYFTTISCRTPSIYDYY
;
A
#
# COMPACT_ATOMS: atom_id res chain seq x y z
N MET A 1 -13.61 -20.88 3.72
CA MET A 1 -13.45 -19.49 4.18
C MET A 1 -12.82 -18.72 3.04
N SER A 2 -13.56 -17.80 2.42
CA SER A 2 -13.05 -16.96 1.34
C SER A 2 -11.91 -16.10 1.88
N ARG A 3 -10.72 -16.21 1.30
CA ARG A 3 -9.55 -15.41 1.70
C ARG A 3 -9.87 -13.94 1.41
N ILE A 4 -9.67 -13.07 2.40
CA ILE A 4 -9.88 -11.63 2.24
C ILE A 4 -8.71 -11.09 1.42
N LYS A 5 -9.01 -10.28 0.42
CA LYS A 5 -8.02 -9.76 -0.52
C LYS A 5 -7.72 -8.32 -0.18
N ILE A 6 -6.46 -8.04 0.13
CA ILE A 6 -6.02 -6.68 0.46
C ILE A 6 -6.25 -5.71 -0.71
N GLN A 7 -6.21 -6.23 -1.95
CA GLN A 7 -6.55 -5.47 -3.15
C GLN A 7 -8.00 -4.98 -3.12
N GLU A 8 -8.98 -5.85 -2.90
CA GLU A 8 -10.40 -5.49 -2.92
C GLU A 8 -10.71 -4.43 -1.85
N VAL A 9 -10.04 -4.51 -0.69
CA VAL A 9 -10.13 -3.49 0.36
C VAL A 9 -9.61 -2.14 -0.13
N LEU A 10 -8.45 -2.11 -0.80
CA LEU A 10 -7.82 -0.86 -1.24
C LEU A 10 -8.44 -0.26 -2.51
N GLU A 11 -9.05 -1.09 -3.36
CA GLU A 11 -9.81 -0.64 -4.53
C GLU A 11 -11.04 0.20 -4.15
N THR A 12 -11.54 0.08 -2.92
CA THR A 12 -12.60 0.96 -2.41
C THR A 12 -12.16 2.42 -2.24
N VAL A 13 -10.85 2.66 -2.09
CA VAL A 13 -10.29 4.00 -1.84
C VAL A 13 -9.94 4.67 -3.16
N CYS A 14 -9.12 4.03 -3.98
CA CYS A 14 -8.79 4.50 -5.32
C CYS A 14 -8.22 3.37 -6.17
N LYS A 15 -7.74 3.71 -7.37
CA LYS A 15 -7.23 2.72 -8.31
C LYS A 15 -6.00 2.02 -7.74
N VAL A 16 -6.05 0.70 -7.64
CA VAL A 16 -4.91 -0.15 -7.26
C VAL A 16 -4.22 -0.69 -8.51
N ASP A 17 -2.90 -0.59 -8.58
CA ASP A 17 -2.05 -1.16 -9.62
C ASP A 17 -1.11 -2.21 -9.01
N ILE A 18 -1.33 -3.47 -9.37
CA ILE A 18 -0.55 -4.63 -8.89
C ILE A 18 0.78 -4.75 -9.65
N THR A 19 0.83 -4.17 -10.84
CA THR A 19 1.99 -4.25 -11.71
C THR A 19 3.03 -3.23 -11.24
N GLN A 20 4.21 -3.72 -10.84
CA GLN A 20 5.44 -2.89 -10.69
C GLN A 20 5.82 -2.13 -11.98
N ARG A 21 5.05 -2.30 -13.07
CA ARG A 21 5.11 -1.51 -14.29
C ARG A 21 4.17 -0.31 -14.16
N LEU A 22 4.50 0.61 -13.27
CA LEU A 22 3.87 1.92 -13.27
C LEU A 22 4.11 2.57 -14.64
N LYS A 23 3.04 3.10 -15.25
CA LYS A 23 3.15 3.84 -16.51
C LYS A 23 4.06 5.05 -16.29
N ASN A 24 4.79 5.48 -17.33
CA ASN A 24 5.68 6.67 -17.30
C ASN A 24 5.03 7.98 -16.82
N LYS A 25 3.71 8.03 -16.59
CA LYS A 25 3.04 9.17 -15.96
C LYS A 25 1.80 8.72 -15.21
N ILE A 26 1.77 8.98 -13.89
CA ILE A 26 0.58 8.77 -13.06
C ILE A 26 -0.30 10.01 -13.20
N LYS A 27 -1.50 9.85 -13.80
CA LYS A 27 -2.44 10.97 -14.06
C LYS A 27 -3.57 11.08 -13.04
N GLN A 28 -3.70 10.09 -12.16
CA GLN A 28 -4.75 10.01 -11.16
C GLN A 28 -4.19 9.34 -9.90
N ASP A 29 -4.85 9.56 -8.77
CA ASP A 29 -4.44 8.97 -7.51
C ASP A 29 -4.45 7.43 -7.65
N THR A 30 -3.32 6.82 -7.31
CA THR A 30 -3.06 5.39 -7.56
C THR A 30 -2.37 4.78 -6.36
N LEU A 31 -2.75 3.57 -6.00
CA LEU A 31 -2.08 2.76 -4.99
C LEU A 31 -1.35 1.63 -5.69
N SER A 32 -0.11 1.35 -5.30
CA SER A 32 0.55 0.11 -5.71
C SER A 32 0.85 -0.73 -4.48
N ILE A 33 0.47 -1.99 -4.52
CA ILE A 33 0.66 -2.91 -3.40
C ILE A 33 1.78 -3.85 -3.77
N GLN A 34 2.72 -4.04 -2.84
CA GLN A 34 3.79 -5.01 -2.95
C GLN A 34 3.80 -5.90 -1.69
N LYS A 35 3.62 -7.21 -1.86
CA LYS A 35 3.93 -8.17 -0.80
C LYS A 35 5.44 -8.21 -0.60
N ARG A 36 5.93 -7.90 0.60
CA ARG A 36 7.33 -8.18 0.93
C ARG A 36 7.45 -9.68 1.14
N GLY A 37 8.19 -10.35 0.25
CA GLY A 37 8.65 -11.70 0.53
C GLY A 37 9.45 -11.70 1.83
N ASN A 38 9.21 -12.68 2.70
CA ASN A 38 10.02 -12.84 3.90
C ASN A 38 11.48 -13.02 3.46
N LEU A 39 12.34 -12.06 3.81
CA LEU A 39 13.78 -12.23 3.71
C LEU A 39 14.12 -13.38 4.66
N SER A 40 14.53 -14.52 4.09
CA SER A 40 14.87 -15.75 4.81
C SER A 40 15.99 -15.61 5.84
N SER A 41 16.66 -14.45 5.89
CA SER A 41 17.68 -14.08 6.87
C SER A 41 17.15 -13.31 8.09
N LEU A 42 15.87 -12.93 8.11
CA LEU A 42 15.18 -12.22 9.21
C LEU A 42 13.96 -13.03 9.71
N ASP A 43 14.03 -14.36 9.57
CA ASP A 43 12.99 -15.35 9.89
C ASP A 43 12.81 -15.54 11.42
N ASN A 44 12.58 -14.44 12.12
CA ASN A 44 12.17 -14.42 13.52
C ASN A 44 10.93 -13.56 13.76
N SER A 45 10.30 -13.03 12.70
CA SER A 45 9.07 -12.27 12.82
C SER A 45 7.86 -13.11 12.39
N LEU A 46 7.31 -13.83 13.38
CA LEU A 46 5.89 -14.15 13.50
C LEU A 46 5.29 -15.01 12.36
N ALA A 47 5.44 -16.33 12.48
CA ALA A 47 4.67 -17.30 11.71
C ALA A 47 3.17 -16.92 11.71
N GLY A 48 2.59 -16.74 10.51
CA GLY A 48 1.16 -16.44 10.35
C GLY A 48 0.80 -14.97 10.09
N TRP A 49 1.78 -14.10 9.79
CA TRP A 49 1.53 -12.74 9.29
C TRP A 49 2.27 -12.48 7.96
N ASP A 50 1.56 -11.86 7.02
CA ASP A 50 2.09 -11.35 5.76
C ASP A 50 2.35 -9.85 5.84
N ASN A 51 3.51 -9.42 5.36
CA ASN A 51 3.91 -8.01 5.33
C ASN A 51 3.69 -7.41 3.93
N TRP A 52 3.10 -6.23 3.90
CA TRP A 52 2.75 -5.51 2.69
C TRP A 52 3.31 -4.09 2.74
N ILE A 53 3.71 -3.60 1.58
CA ILE A 53 4.04 -2.19 1.36
C ILE A 53 3.05 -1.65 0.34
N ILE A 54 2.34 -0.60 0.74
CA ILE A 54 1.41 0.13 -0.10
C ILE A 54 2.11 1.44 -0.47
N TYR A 55 2.44 1.58 -1.75
CA TYR A 55 2.89 2.83 -2.33
C TYR A 55 1.67 3.66 -2.69
N VAL A 56 1.65 4.89 -2.19
CA VAL A 56 0.57 5.84 -2.40
C VAL A 56 1.06 6.92 -3.33
N TYR A 57 0.40 7.09 -4.48
CA TYR A 57 0.76 8.08 -5.50
C TYR A 57 -0.33 9.12 -5.68
N SER A 58 0.05 10.40 -5.68
CA SER A 58 -0.82 11.55 -5.95
C SER A 58 -0.14 12.53 -6.92
N PRO A 59 -0.71 12.78 -8.12
CA PRO A 59 -0.20 13.81 -9.03
C PRO A 59 -0.63 15.23 -8.63
N ASN A 60 -1.55 15.37 -7.68
CA ASN A 60 -2.23 16.64 -7.38
C ASN A 60 -1.60 17.41 -6.20
N GLY A 61 -0.37 17.07 -5.83
CA GLY A 61 0.36 17.71 -4.72
C GLY A 61 0.31 16.94 -3.40
N ILE A 62 1.09 17.44 -2.44
CA ILE A 62 1.36 16.81 -1.14
C ILE A 62 0.11 16.81 -0.24
N VAL A 63 -0.68 17.88 -0.25
CA VAL A 63 -1.91 17.95 0.58
C VAL A 63 -2.88 16.82 0.24
N LYS A 64 -3.10 16.58 -1.07
CA LYS A 64 -3.96 15.49 -1.52
C LYS A 64 -3.37 14.12 -1.23
N LEU A 65 -2.04 14.01 -1.22
CA LEU A 65 -1.36 12.79 -0.81
C LEU A 65 -1.66 12.46 0.66
N ASP A 66 -1.53 13.45 1.56
CA ASP A 66 -1.83 13.28 2.99
C ASP A 66 -3.31 12.90 3.24
N GLU A 67 -4.24 13.53 2.52
CA GLU A 67 -5.67 13.13 2.55
C GLU A 67 -5.86 11.68 2.11
N LEU A 68 -5.18 11.26 1.06
CA LEU A 68 -5.28 9.89 0.55
C LEU A 68 -4.69 8.88 1.53
N VAL A 69 -3.56 9.21 2.16
CA VAL A 69 -2.94 8.40 3.21
C VAL A 69 -3.89 8.21 4.39
N LYS A 70 -4.53 9.29 4.85
CA LYS A 70 -5.54 9.23 5.92
C LYS A 70 -6.72 8.32 5.55
N ASN A 71 -7.19 8.40 4.30
CA ASN A 71 -8.29 7.55 3.81
C ASN A 71 -7.87 6.07 3.71
N VAL A 72 -6.68 5.79 3.17
CA VAL A 72 -6.12 4.43 3.11
C VAL A 72 -5.99 3.85 4.51
N ARG A 73 -5.40 4.61 5.44
CA ARG A 73 -5.26 4.20 6.84
C ARG A 73 -6.59 3.87 7.48
N LYS A 74 -7.58 4.75 7.32
CA LYS A 74 -8.93 4.53 7.87
C LYS A 74 -9.52 3.23 7.33
N THR A 75 -9.36 2.98 6.05
CA THR A 75 -9.86 1.77 5.38
C THR A 75 -9.13 0.51 5.88
N LEU A 76 -7.81 0.56 6.06
CA LEU A 76 -7.02 -0.55 6.60
C LEU A 76 -7.47 -0.90 8.04
N ILE A 77 -7.61 0.11 8.91
CA ILE A 77 -8.07 -0.08 10.30
C ILE A 77 -9.49 -0.65 10.35
N GLN A 78 -10.39 -0.19 9.46
CA GLN A 78 -11.77 -0.69 9.39
C GLN A 78 -11.87 -2.16 8.94
N ASN A 79 -10.82 -2.70 8.31
CA ASN A 79 -10.76 -4.08 7.84
C ASN A 79 -9.85 -4.96 8.71
N ASP A 80 -9.58 -4.55 9.96
CA ASP A 80 -8.70 -5.26 10.90
C ASP A 80 -7.27 -5.50 10.36
N ILE A 81 -6.79 -4.61 9.47
CA ILE A 81 -5.43 -4.64 8.94
C ILE A 81 -4.56 -3.72 9.78
N GLU A 82 -3.44 -4.25 10.28
CA GLU A 82 -2.57 -3.51 11.16
C GLU A 82 -1.52 -2.72 10.38
N VAL A 83 -1.46 -1.41 10.59
CA VAL A 83 -0.45 -0.53 10.00
C VAL A 83 0.78 -0.52 10.91
N THR A 84 1.90 -1.03 10.41
CA THR A 84 3.14 -1.23 11.20
C THR A 84 4.11 -0.07 11.08
N HIS A 85 4.17 0.59 9.93
CA HIS A 85 5.09 1.71 9.73
C HIS A 85 4.55 2.68 8.68
N GLU A 86 4.52 3.97 9.03
CA GLU A 86 4.22 5.06 8.11
C GLU A 86 5.55 5.80 7.86
N LEU A 87 6.06 5.70 6.62
CA LEU A 87 7.15 6.57 6.21
C LEU A 87 6.56 7.94 5.93
N GLY A 88 6.55 8.81 6.94
CA GLY A 88 6.05 10.18 6.85
C GLY A 88 6.88 11.13 5.98
N GLN A 89 7.79 10.62 5.14
CA GLN A 89 8.50 11.41 4.15
C GLN A 89 7.79 11.29 2.80
N GLU A 90 7.35 12.43 2.28
CA GLU A 90 6.79 12.54 0.95
C GLU A 90 7.93 12.77 -0.05
N PHE A 91 7.95 11.98 -1.11
CA PHE A 91 8.96 12.09 -2.16
C PHE A 91 8.27 12.48 -3.46
N TYR A 92 8.90 13.36 -4.23
CA TYR A 92 8.47 13.63 -5.61
C TYR A 92 9.26 12.73 -6.55
N ASP A 93 8.56 11.93 -7.34
CA ASP A 93 9.15 11.13 -8.40
C ASP A 93 9.11 11.92 -9.71
N GLU A 94 10.28 12.35 -10.20
CA GLU A 94 10.42 13.10 -11.45
C GLU A 94 10.05 12.25 -12.68
N THR A 95 10.24 10.94 -12.62
CA THR A 95 9.96 10.02 -13.74
C THR A 95 8.46 9.80 -13.88
N LEU A 96 7.75 9.63 -12.75
CA LEU A 96 6.30 9.42 -12.73
C LEU A 96 5.50 10.73 -12.70
N CYS A 97 6.18 11.86 -12.46
CA CYS A 97 5.62 13.20 -12.30
C CYS A 97 4.54 13.26 -11.19
N CYS A 98 4.79 12.64 -10.05
CA CYS A 98 3.84 12.60 -8.94
C CYS A 98 4.54 12.53 -7.58
N TYR A 99 3.80 12.94 -6.54
CA TYR A 99 4.23 12.73 -5.17
C TYR A 99 3.86 11.33 -4.72
N PHE A 100 4.71 10.71 -3.92
CA PHE A 100 4.45 9.41 -3.33
C PHE A 100 4.91 9.29 -1.89
N THR A 101 4.28 8.35 -1.19
CA THR A 101 4.68 7.89 0.14
C THR A 101 4.42 6.40 0.26
N THR A 102 4.86 5.79 1.36
CA THR A 102 4.70 4.35 1.60
C THR A 102 4.10 4.07 2.96
N ILE A 103 3.13 3.17 2.96
CA ILE A 103 2.47 2.65 4.14
C ILE A 103 2.82 1.18 4.24
N SER A 104 3.45 0.76 5.34
CA SER A 104 3.69 -0.65 5.63
C SER A 104 2.57 -1.16 6.52
N CYS A 105 2.00 -2.29 6.14
CA CYS A 105 0.98 -2.96 6.94
C CYS A 105 1.23 -4.47 7.00
N ARG A 106 0.63 -5.10 8.00
CA ARG A 106 0.64 -6.55 8.19
C ARG A 106 -0.78 -7.07 8.23
N THR A 107 -0.99 -8.19 7.55
CA THR A 107 -2.24 -8.94 7.59
C THR A 107 -1.95 -10.34 8.13
N PRO A 108 -2.89 -10.99 8.82
CA PRO A 108 -2.73 -12.41 9.12
C PRO A 108 -2.61 -13.22 7.81
N SER A 109 -1.86 -14.33 7.79
CA SER A 109 -1.55 -15.15 6.59
C SER A 109 -2.75 -15.90 5.97
N ILE A 110 -3.98 -15.50 6.34
CA ILE A 110 -5.21 -15.87 5.67
C ILE A 110 -5.56 -14.92 4.51
N TYR A 111 -4.85 -13.78 4.41
CA TYR A 111 -5.02 -12.80 3.34
C TYR A 111 -4.20 -13.19 2.11
N ASP A 112 -4.84 -13.23 0.95
CA ASP A 112 -4.19 -13.51 -0.33
C ASP A 112 -4.02 -12.24 -1.16
N TYR A 113 -3.09 -12.33 -2.14
CA TYR A 113 -2.91 -11.28 -3.15
C TYR A 113 -4.10 -11.18 -4.10
N TYR A 114 -4.78 -12.31 -4.37
CA TYR A 114 -5.73 -12.50 -5.46
C TYR A 114 -7.14 -12.82 -5.02
#